data_AF-A0A9E6DMM9-F1
#
_entry.id   AF-A0A9E6DMM9-F1
#
_cell.length_a   1.000
_cell.length_b   1.000
_cell.length_c   1.000
_cell.angle_alpha   90.00
_cell.angle_beta   90.00
_cell.angle_gamma   90.00
#
_symmetry.space_group_name_H-M   'P 1'
#
loop_
_entity.id
_entity.type
_entity.pdbx_description
1 polymer ?
#
loop_
_entity_poly.entity_id
_entity_poly.type
_entity_poly.pdbx_seq_one_letter_code
_entity_poly.pdbx_strand_id
1 'polypeptide(L)'
;MKKIKNITNWVATFAVMLIICIPGLWVVLSAFRPNREILAKPAIWIPEHLSFDNFIAIFGGGKALIAIPVPAYFINSLVIAFTSTFVAIIIGMSGGYAFARFRFRFKDSIFLG
;
A
#
# COMPACT_ATOMS: atom_id res chain seq x y z
N MET A 1 -13.89 10.75 -34.52
CA MET A 1 -12.49 10.73 -34.03
C MET A 1 -12.35 10.87 -32.50
N LYS A 2 -13.08 11.77 -31.81
CA LYS A 2 -13.03 11.90 -30.33
C LYS A 2 -13.42 10.61 -29.57
N LYS A 3 -14.46 9.90 -30.01
CA LYS A 3 -14.87 8.61 -29.39
C LYS A 3 -13.78 7.53 -29.48
N ILE A 4 -13.07 7.44 -30.60
CA ILE A 4 -11.98 6.46 -30.80
C ILE A 4 -10.81 6.77 -29.86
N LYS A 5 -10.38 8.04 -29.78
CA LYS A 5 -9.33 8.45 -28.83
C LYS A 5 -9.69 8.15 -27.37
N ASN A 6 -10.96 8.35 -26.99
CA ASN A 6 -11.40 8.04 -25.62
C ASN A 6 -11.35 6.53 -25.34
N ILE A 7 -11.80 5.68 -26.27
CA ILE A 7 -11.73 4.22 -26.10
C ILE A 7 -10.27 3.77 -25.98
N THR A 8 -9.37 4.30 -26.81
CA THR A 8 -7.93 4.01 -26.70
C THR A 8 -7.37 4.41 -25.34
N ASN A 9 -7.74 5.57 -24.80
CA ASN A 9 -7.31 6.00 -23.47
C ASN A 9 -7.84 5.08 -22.37
N TRP A 10 -9.11 4.66 -22.42
CA TRP A 10 -9.68 3.72 -21.44
C TRP A 10 -8.97 2.37 -21.46
N VAL A 11 -8.73 1.82 -22.64
CA VAL A 11 -8.00 0.55 -22.81
C VAL A 11 -6.57 0.67 -22.31
N ALA A 12 -5.89 1.77 -22.62
CA ALA A 12 -4.52 2.03 -22.15
C ALA A 12 -4.46 2.15 -20.62
N THR A 13 -5.38 2.92 -20.01
CA THR A 13 -5.46 3.04 -18.55
C THR A 13 -5.72 1.68 -17.90
N PHE A 14 -6.66 0.90 -18.43
CA PHE A 14 -6.99 -0.43 -17.88
C PHE A 14 -5.81 -1.40 -18.00
N ALA A 15 -5.08 -1.38 -19.13
CA ALA A 15 -3.89 -2.20 -19.32
C ALA A 15 -2.77 -1.82 -18.33
N VAL A 16 -2.52 -0.53 -18.12
CA VAL A 16 -1.54 -0.04 -17.15
C VAL A 16 -1.93 -0.43 -15.72
N MET A 17 -3.21 -0.28 -15.36
CA MET A 17 -3.72 -0.73 -14.06
C MET A 17 -3.50 -2.22 -13.83
N LEU A 18 -3.80 -3.07 -14.82
CA LEU A 18 -3.55 -4.50 -14.73
C LEU A 18 -2.07 -4.80 -14.45
N ILE A 19 -1.15 -4.18 -15.20
CA ILE A 19 0.29 -4.39 -15.03
C ILE A 19 0.75 -4.01 -13.61
N ILE A 20 0.26 -2.89 -13.08
CA ILE A 20 0.60 -2.43 -11.73
C ILE A 20 0.00 -3.33 -10.65
N CYS A 21 -1.19 -3.91 -10.88
CA CYS A 21 -1.86 -4.78 -9.92
C CYS A 21 -1.31 -6.21 -9.89
N ILE A 22 -0.68 -6.71 -10.96
CA ILE A 22 -0.08 -8.05 -11.01
C ILE A 22 0.80 -8.39 -9.79
N PRO A 23 1.78 -7.56 -9.38
CA PRO A 23 2.59 -7.87 -8.20
C PRO A 23 1.75 -7.89 -6.90
N GLY A 24 0.73 -7.04 -6.79
CA GLY A 24 -0.20 -7.07 -5.65
C GLY A 24 -1.00 -8.38 -5.60
N LEU A 25 -1.53 -8.81 -6.74
CA LEU A 25 -2.23 -10.10 -6.86
C LEU A 25 -1.31 -11.28 -6.52
N TRP A 26 -0.04 -11.21 -6.91
CA TRP A 26 0.95 -12.22 -6.57
C TRP A 26 1.19 -12.34 -5.05
N VAL A 27 1.28 -11.20 -4.35
CA VAL A 27 1.42 -11.17 -2.89
C VAL A 27 0.20 -11.80 -2.22
N VAL A 28 -1.01 -11.45 -2.69
CA VAL A 28 -2.26 -12.01 -2.17
C VAL A 28 -2.30 -13.52 -2.39
N LEU A 29 -2.04 -14.01 -3.61
CA LEU A 29 -2.01 -15.45 -3.90
C LEU A 29 -0.96 -16.19 -3.07
N SER A 30 0.20 -15.58 -2.85
CA SER A 30 1.27 -16.17 -2.04
C SER A 30 0.90 -16.28 -0.56
N ALA A 31 0.09 -15.36 -0.03
CA ALA A 31 -0.38 -15.42 1.35
C ALA A 31 -1.24 -16.68 1.64
N PHE A 32 -1.94 -17.21 0.64
CA PHE A 32 -2.75 -18.43 0.75
C PHE A 32 -2.01 -19.72 0.37
N ARG A 33 -0.72 -19.67 0.01
CA ARG A 33 0.05 -20.87 -0.37
C ARG A 33 0.49 -21.67 0.87
N PRO A 34 0.29 -23.00 0.92
CA PRO A 34 0.86 -23.80 1.98
C PRO A 34 2.40 -23.81 1.89
N ASN A 35 3.09 -23.90 3.04
CA ASN A 35 4.57 -23.88 3.11
C ASN A 35 5.25 -24.92 2.19
N ARG A 36 4.60 -26.07 1.96
CA ARG A 36 5.09 -27.12 1.07
C ARG A 36 5.17 -26.66 -0.40
N GLU A 37 4.20 -25.86 -0.85
CA GLU A 37 4.17 -25.31 -2.21
C GLU A 37 5.14 -24.14 -2.37
N ILE A 38 5.38 -23.37 -1.29
CA ILE A 38 6.39 -22.30 -1.28
C ILE A 38 7.81 -22.88 -1.44
N LEU A 39 8.08 -24.03 -0.84
CA LEU A 39 9.38 -24.72 -0.90
C LEU A 39 9.51 -25.68 -2.09
N ALA A 40 8.48 -25.81 -2.93
CA ALA A 40 8.47 -26.73 -4.06
C ALA A 40 9.51 -26.34 -5.13
N LYS A 41 10.12 -27.35 -5.76
CA LYS A 41 10.96 -27.22 -6.96
C LYS A 41 10.40 -28.15 -8.04
N PRO A 42 9.90 -27.66 -9.18
CA PRO A 42 9.86 -26.26 -9.65
C PRO A 42 8.89 -25.36 -8.87
N ALA A 43 9.08 -24.04 -8.94
CA ALA A 43 8.25 -23.07 -8.24
C ALA A 43 6.82 -23.05 -8.79
N ILE A 44 5.82 -23.18 -7.92
CA ILE A 44 4.40 -23.16 -8.26
C ILE A 44 3.90 -21.70 -8.24
N TRP A 45 3.44 -21.20 -9.39
CA TRP A 45 3.02 -19.80 -9.55
C TRP A 45 1.56 -19.55 -9.17
N ILE A 46 0.71 -20.58 -9.25
CA ILE A 46 -0.70 -20.51 -8.87
C ILE A 46 -0.92 -21.62 -7.84
N PRO A 47 -1.33 -21.31 -6.61
CA PRO A 47 -1.56 -22.33 -5.59
C PRO A 47 -2.51 -23.41 -6.10
N GLU A 48 -2.12 -24.67 -5.96
CA GLU A 48 -3.02 -25.80 -6.23
C GLU A 48 -4.00 -25.98 -5.06
N HIS A 49 -3.54 -25.66 -3.85
CA HIS A 49 -4.35 -25.67 -2.64
C HIS A 49 -4.33 -24.32 -1.94
N LEU A 50 -5.52 -23.78 -1.66
CA LEU A 50 -5.69 -22.60 -0.81
C LEU A 50 -5.63 -23.03 0.66
N SER A 51 -4.65 -22.51 1.41
CA SER A 51 -4.51 -22.74 2.85
C SER A 51 -4.65 -21.44 3.64
N PHE A 52 -5.34 -21.52 4.77
CA PHE A 52 -5.43 -20.44 5.76
C PHE A 52 -4.41 -20.58 6.89
N ASP A 53 -3.57 -21.63 6.87
CA ASP A 53 -2.63 -21.93 7.95
C ASP A 53 -1.66 -20.79 8.21
N ASN A 54 -1.25 -20.05 7.17
CA ASN A 54 -0.37 -18.88 7.32
C ASN A 54 -1.02 -17.77 8.16
N PHE A 55 -2.32 -17.55 7.99
CA PHE A 55 -3.05 -16.53 8.76
C PHE A 55 -3.20 -16.96 10.22
N ILE A 56 -3.51 -18.24 10.47
CA ILE A 56 -3.65 -18.77 11.84
C ILE A 56 -2.28 -18.76 12.55
N ALA A 57 -1.21 -19.15 11.85
CA ALA A 57 0.16 -19.19 12.36
C ALA A 57 0.65 -17.83 12.83
N ILE A 58 0.30 -16.76 12.11
CA ILE A 58 0.68 -15.38 12.45
C ILE A 58 0.12 -14.97 13.83
N PHE A 59 -1.08 -15.42 14.19
CA PHE A 59 -1.70 -15.16 15.50
C PHE A 59 -1.34 -16.18 16.58
N GLY A 60 -0.37 -17.06 16.31
CA GLY A 60 0.10 -18.07 17.28
C GLY A 60 -0.79 -19.32 17.37
N GLY A 61 -1.76 -19.49 16.46
CA GLY A 61 -2.50 -20.73 16.33
C GLY A 61 -1.86 -21.63 15.27
N GLY A 62 -1.46 -22.85 15.65
CA GLY A 62 -0.96 -23.86 14.69
C GLY A 62 0.44 -24.38 15.01
N LYS A 63 1.08 -25.01 14.02
CA LYS A 63 2.38 -25.72 14.16
C LYS A 63 3.60 -24.80 14.22
N ALA A 64 3.43 -23.50 13.96
CA ALA A 64 4.52 -22.53 13.99
C ALA A 64 4.70 -21.99 15.42
N LEU A 65 5.86 -22.25 16.02
CA LEU A 65 6.23 -21.87 17.40
C LEU A 65 6.55 -20.36 17.57
N ILE A 66 6.26 -19.52 16.58
CA ILE A 66 6.60 -18.08 16.58
C ILE A 66 5.30 -17.28 16.46
N ALA A 67 4.78 -16.82 17.59
CA ALA A 67 3.68 -15.86 17.61
C ALA A 67 4.22 -14.47 17.29
N ILE A 68 3.81 -13.90 16.17
CA ILE A 68 4.14 -12.51 15.82
C ILE A 68 3.10 -11.62 16.52
N PRO A 69 3.49 -10.57 17.26
CA PRO A 69 2.55 -9.68 17.93
C PRO A 69 1.93 -8.68 16.92
N VAL A 70 1.19 -9.21 15.94
CA VAL A 70 0.57 -8.43 14.85
C VAL A 70 -0.30 -7.28 15.36
N PRO A 71 -1.15 -7.46 16.40
CA PRO A 71 -1.94 -6.34 16.91
C PRO A 71 -1.06 -5.19 17.42
N ALA A 72 0.06 -5.48 18.08
CA ALA A 72 0.96 -4.46 18.60
C ALA A 72 1.65 -3.68 17.46
N TYR A 73 2.12 -4.38 16.42
CA TYR A 73 2.73 -3.74 15.25
C TYR A 73 1.73 -2.89 14.46
N PHE A 74 0.50 -3.37 14.32
CA PHE A 74 -0.57 -2.62 13.68
C PHE A 74 -0.93 -1.35 14.46
N ILE A 75 -1.07 -1.44 15.78
CA ILE A 75 -1.34 -0.28 16.65
C ILE A 75 -0.19 0.72 16.58
N ASN A 76 1.07 0.27 16.69
CA ASN A 76 2.23 1.16 16.57
C ASN A 76 2.24 1.91 15.24
N SER A 77 1.97 1.20 14.13
CA SER A 77 1.92 1.80 12.80
C SER A 77 0.79 2.81 12.66
N LEU A 78 -0.39 2.49 13.21
CA LEU A 78 -1.52 3.42 13.24
C LEU A 78 -1.20 4.68 14.05
N VAL A 79 -0.64 4.54 15.25
CA VAL A 79 -0.27 5.69 16.08
C VAL A 79 0.74 6.58 15.34
N ILE A 80 1.77 6.00 14.73
CA ILE A 80 2.77 6.76 13.97
C ILE A 80 2.13 7.44 12.75
N ALA A 81 1.30 6.74 11.98
CA ALA A 81 0.63 7.30 10.80
C ALA A 81 -0.31 8.45 11.16
N PHE A 82 -1.12 8.31 12.21
CA PHE A 82 -2.04 9.36 12.67
C PHE A 82 -1.30 10.56 13.23
N THR A 83 -0.31 10.35 14.10
CA THR A 83 0.44 11.46 14.72
C THR A 83 1.24 12.24 13.68
N SER A 84 1.93 11.55 12.77
CA SER A 84 2.68 12.21 11.68
C SER A 84 1.76 12.98 10.73
N THR A 85 0.64 12.39 10.32
CA THR A 85 -0.35 13.07 9.46
C THR A 85 -0.93 14.30 10.16
N PHE A 86 -1.30 14.18 11.43
CA PHE A 86 -1.87 15.29 12.20
C PHE A 86 -0.89 16.46 12.33
N VAL A 87 0.36 16.17 12.68
CA VAL A 87 1.43 17.19 12.75
C VAL A 87 1.68 17.81 11.39
N ALA A 88 1.77 17.00 10.32
CA ALA A 88 1.97 17.48 8.96
C ALA A 88 0.82 18.39 8.50
N ILE A 89 -0.43 18.08 8.85
CA ILE A 89 -1.59 18.94 8.55
C ILE A 89 -1.51 20.26 9.31
N ILE A 90 -1.21 20.25 10.61
CA ILE A 90 -1.12 21.50 11.39
C ILE A 90 -0.05 22.44 10.82
N ILE A 91 1.14 21.89 10.54
CA ILE A 91 2.26 22.67 10.00
C ILE A 91 1.96 23.08 8.55
N GLY A 92 1.51 22.15 7.71
CA GLY A 92 1.20 22.40 6.31
C GLY A 92 0.07 23.41 6.12
N MET A 93 -0.98 23.34 6.94
CA MET A 93 -2.11 24.25 6.89
C MET A 93 -1.75 25.64 7.40
N SER A 94 -0.99 25.75 8.49
CA SER A 94 -0.53 27.06 8.99
C SER A 94 0.41 27.74 8.00
N GLY A 95 1.37 27.00 7.44
CA GLY A 95 2.25 27.49 6.37
C GLY A 95 1.46 27.87 5.13
N GLY A 96 0.61 26.98 4.63
CA GLY A 96 -0.24 27.21 3.45
C GLY A 96 -1.17 28.42 3.61
N TYR A 97 -1.80 28.58 4.77
CA TYR A 97 -2.62 29.75 5.07
C TYR A 97 -1.80 31.03 5.11
N ALA A 98 -0.59 30.97 5.68
CA ALA A 98 0.29 32.12 5.74
C ALA A 98 0.68 32.61 4.34
N PHE A 99 1.04 31.70 3.44
CA PHE A 99 1.30 32.02 2.04
C PHE A 99 0.05 32.47 1.29
N ALA A 100 -1.13 31.90 1.56
CA ALA A 100 -2.36 32.27 0.87
C ALA A 100 -2.88 33.67 1.26
N ARG A 101 -2.82 34.04 2.54
CA ARG A 101 -3.51 35.25 3.04
C ARG A 101 -2.59 36.41 3.43
N PHE A 102 -1.37 36.15 3.91
CA PHE A 102 -0.48 37.23 4.34
C PHE A 102 0.47 37.66 3.21
N ARG A 103 0.91 38.93 3.28
CA ARG A 103 1.99 39.49 2.46
C ARG A 103 3.17 39.72 3.40
N PHE A 104 4.27 39.00 3.19
CA PHE A 104 5.49 39.14 4.00
C PHE A 104 6.72 39.21 3.09
N ARG A 105 7.79 39.80 3.62
CA ARG A 105 9.05 39.98 2.89
C ARG A 105 9.67 38.60 2.61
N PHE A 106 10.09 38.36 1.35
CA PHE A 106 10.58 37.06 0.81
C PHE A 106 9.54 35.99 0.45
N LYS A 107 8.24 36.33 0.48
CA LYS A 107 7.16 35.41 0.05
C LYS A 107 7.41 34.79 -1.33
N ASP A 108 7.74 35.61 -2.33
CA ASP A 108 7.90 35.18 -3.73
C ASP A 108 9.24 34.48 -3.99
N SER A 109 10.22 34.61 -3.08
CA SER A 109 11.51 33.91 -3.19
C SER A 109 11.47 32.49 -2.59
N ILE A 110 10.58 32.26 -1.63
CA ILE A 110 10.39 30.96 -0.97
C ILE A 110 9.28 30.15 -1.67
N PHE A 111 8.32 30.81 -2.31
CA PHE A 111 7.25 30.17 -3.05
C PHE A 111 7.68 29.87 -4.50
N LEU A 112 7.94 28.61 -4.82
CA LEU A 112 8.28 28.12 -6.17
C LEU A 112 7.01 27.92 -7.03
N GLY A 113 6.15 28.93 -7.10
CA GLY A 113 4.91 28.93 -7.88
C GLY A 113 4.89 30.03 -8.93
#